data_AF-A0AAV5EXT8-F1
#
_entry.id   AF-A0AAV5EXT8-F1
#
_cell.length_a   1.000
_cell.length_b   1.000
_cell.length_c   1.000
_cell.angle_alpha   90.00
_cell.angle_beta   90.00
_cell.angle_gamma   90.00
#
_symmetry.space_group_name_H-M   'P 1'
#
loop_
_entity.id
_entity.type
_entity.pdbx_description
1 polymer ?
#
loop_
_entity_poly.entity_id
_entity_poly.type
_entity_poly.pdbx_seq_one_letter_code
_entity_poly.pdbx_strand_id
1 'polypeptide(L)'
;MDRYQRVEKPRNETPISQNEIRITTQGRMRNYISYGMSLLERRVGGLHQNTSTESVDITDTWEPLEEGLLPLETTRHVSMITITLSKKPLDTSSPGYQPPIPAEEVKPAFDYDHEGATLIIFILCYCCLTI
;
A
#
# COMPACT_ATOMS: atom_id res chain seq x y z
N MET A 1 -24.85 -10.52 20.62
CA MET A 1 -25.26 -10.21 19.23
C MET A 1 -25.07 -11.50 18.41
N ASP A 2 -25.46 -12.64 18.98
CA ASP A 2 -24.87 -13.93 18.58
C ASP A 2 -25.78 -14.71 17.61
N ARG A 3 -26.90 -14.09 17.24
CA ARG A 3 -27.95 -14.63 16.36
C ARG A 3 -27.87 -14.09 14.92
N TYR A 4 -26.86 -13.29 14.64
CA TYR A 4 -26.67 -12.66 13.33
C TYR A 4 -25.23 -12.85 12.86
N GLN A 5 -25.08 -13.13 11.57
CA GLN A 5 -23.78 -13.22 10.92
C GLN A 5 -23.59 -12.03 9.98
N ARG A 6 -22.41 -11.39 10.04
CA ARG A 6 -22.07 -10.30 9.13
C ARG A 6 -21.81 -10.89 7.74
N VAL A 7 -22.49 -10.36 6.73
CA VAL A 7 -22.22 -10.67 5.34
C VAL A 7 -21.33 -9.57 4.76
N GLU A 8 -20.14 -9.95 4.28
CA GLU A 8 -19.23 -9.00 3.64
C GLU A 8 -19.65 -8.79 2.19
N LYS A 9 -19.93 -7.53 1.81
CA LYS A 9 -20.17 -7.17 0.41
C LYS A 9 -18.85 -7.18 -0.37
N PRO A 10 -18.82 -7.75 -1.59
CA PRO A 10 -17.64 -7.72 -2.42
C PRO A 10 -17.28 -6.27 -2.76
N ARG A 11 -16.00 -5.93 -2.61
CA ARG A 11 -15.48 -4.62 -3.03
C ARG A 11 -15.32 -4.64 -4.54
N ASN A 12 -15.82 -3.59 -5.21
CA ASN A 12 -15.56 -3.42 -6.63
C ASN A 12 -14.09 -2.99 -6.80
N GLU A 13 -13.26 -3.88 -7.33
CA GLU A 13 -11.86 -3.59 -7.59
C GLU A 13 -11.73 -2.78 -8.89
N THR A 14 -11.16 -1.60 -8.80
CA THR A 14 -10.79 -0.83 -10.00
C THR A 14 -9.47 -1.37 -10.55
N PRO A 15 -9.31 -1.48 -11.89
CA PRO A 15 -8.08 -1.99 -12.47
C PRO A 15 -6.89 -1.08 -12.09
N ILE A 16 -5.82 -1.69 -11.58
CA ILE A 16 -4.60 -0.99 -11.19
C ILE A 16 -3.66 -0.92 -12.40
N SER A 17 -3.14 0.27 -12.70
CA SER A 17 -2.21 0.48 -13.80
C SER A 17 -0.80 -0.06 -13.47
N GLN A 18 0.00 -0.31 -14.50
CA GLN A 18 1.41 -0.67 -14.30
C GLN A 18 2.21 0.45 -13.60
N ASN A 19 3.11 0.05 -12.70
CA ASN A 19 3.93 0.94 -11.86
C ASN A 19 3.12 1.82 -10.90
N GLU A 20 1.91 1.40 -10.55
CA GLU A 20 1.05 2.06 -9.58
C GLU A 20 0.80 1.14 -8.37
N ILE A 21 0.80 1.74 -7.18
CA ILE A 21 0.41 1.09 -5.94
C ILE A 21 -0.72 1.91 -5.33
N ARG A 22 -1.82 1.25 -4.95
CA ARG A 22 -2.95 1.88 -4.28
C ARG A 22 -3.17 1.25 -2.92
N ILE A 23 -3.14 2.09 -1.88
CA ILE A 23 -3.33 1.69 -0.50
C ILE A 23 -4.62 2.35 -0.02
N THR A 24 -5.63 1.53 0.25
CA THR A 24 -6.92 1.99 0.78
C THR A 24 -7.10 1.49 2.21
N THR A 25 -7.35 2.42 3.12
CA THR A 25 -7.45 2.13 4.56
C THR A 25 -8.62 2.86 5.19
N GLN A 26 -9.14 2.30 6.29
CA GLN A 26 -10.12 2.94 7.17
C GLN A 26 -9.57 3.06 8.59
N GLY A 27 -9.99 4.10 9.31
CA GLY A 27 -9.78 4.21 10.76
C GLY A 27 -8.34 4.47 11.21
N ARG A 28 -7.90 3.77 12.28
CA ARG A 28 -6.71 4.11 13.09
C ARG A 28 -5.35 3.82 12.43
N MET A 29 -5.33 3.18 11.27
CA MET A 29 -4.09 2.81 10.59
C MET A 29 -3.38 3.97 9.87
N ARG A 30 -4.01 5.17 9.84
CA ARG A 30 -3.45 6.38 9.19
C ARG A 30 -1.98 6.62 9.56
N ASN A 31 -1.65 6.59 10.85
CA ASN A 31 -0.31 6.91 11.33
C ASN A 31 0.76 5.92 10.83
N TYR A 32 0.44 4.63 10.83
CA TYR A 32 1.35 3.58 10.36
C TYR A 32 1.56 3.66 8.86
N ILE A 33 0.50 3.98 8.12
CA ILE A 33 0.58 4.14 6.67
C ILE A 33 1.43 5.36 6.34
N SER A 34 1.14 6.53 6.92
CA SER A 34 1.98 7.72 6.73
C SER A 34 3.46 7.45 7.04
N TYR A 35 3.74 6.67 8.08
CA TYR A 35 5.11 6.24 8.38
C TYR A 35 5.71 5.34 7.31
N GLY A 36 5.02 4.26 6.90
CA GLY A 36 5.50 3.35 5.85
C GLY A 36 5.71 4.06 4.51
N MET A 37 4.83 5.01 4.18
CA MET A 37 4.95 5.86 2.99
C MET A 37 6.22 6.71 3.02
N SER A 38 6.49 7.39 4.15
CA SER A 38 7.71 8.18 4.30
C SER A 38 9.00 7.36 4.16
N LEU A 39 8.97 6.08 4.56
CA LEU A 39 10.10 5.16 4.38
C LEU A 39 10.26 4.73 2.92
N LEU A 40 9.14 4.52 2.23
CA LEU A 40 9.13 4.10 0.83
C LEU A 40 9.62 5.22 -0.09
N GLU A 41 9.13 6.44 0.09
CA GLU A 41 9.52 7.62 -0.71
C GLU A 41 11.02 7.92 -0.58
N ARG A 42 11.61 7.70 0.61
CA ARG A 42 13.06 7.88 0.84
C ARG A 42 13.92 6.80 0.20
N ARG A 43 13.34 5.65 -0.12
CA ARG A 43 14.04 4.48 -0.70
C ARG A 43 13.88 4.39 -2.21
N VAL A 44 12.76 4.89 -2.74
CA VAL A 44 12.40 4.80 -4.15
C VAL A 44 12.16 6.21 -4.68
N GLY A 45 13.13 6.73 -5.43
CA GLY A 45 13.01 8.03 -6.07
C GLY A 45 12.01 8.06 -7.22
N GLY A 46 11.50 9.25 -7.53
CA GLY A 46 10.58 9.46 -8.65
C GLY A 46 9.16 8.95 -8.43
N LEU A 47 8.72 8.81 -7.19
CA LEU A 47 7.33 8.44 -6.86
C LEU A 47 6.45 9.69 -6.74
N HIS A 48 5.43 9.78 -7.60
CA HIS A 48 4.32 10.69 -7.44
C HIS A 48 3.35 10.13 -6.42
N GLN A 49 2.88 10.97 -5.50
CA GLN A 49 1.91 10.60 -4.48
C GLN A 49 0.62 11.39 -4.64
N ASN A 50 -0.53 10.74 -4.50
CA ASN A 50 -1.82 11.40 -4.34
C ASN A 50 -2.61 10.78 -3.18
N THR A 51 -3.07 11.61 -2.25
CA THR A 51 -3.87 11.18 -1.09
C THR A 51 -5.30 11.71 -1.20
N SER A 52 -6.26 10.81 -1.42
CA SER A 52 -7.70 11.10 -1.33
C SER A 52 -8.23 10.70 0.04
N THR A 53 -9.03 11.56 0.66
CA THR A 53 -9.79 11.23 1.87
C THR A 53 -11.28 11.36 1.56
N GLU A 54 -12.01 10.28 1.73
CA GLU A 54 -13.43 10.17 1.41
C GLU A 54 -14.19 9.74 2.65
N SER A 55 -15.32 10.39 2.92
CA SER A 55 -16.28 9.94 3.92
C SER A 55 -17.28 9.04 3.23
N VAL A 56 -17.22 7.73 3.51
CA VAL A 56 -18.05 6.72 2.85
C VAL A 56 -19.00 6.10 3.86
N ASP A 57 -20.25 5.95 3.46
CA ASP A 57 -21.28 5.26 4.23
C ASP A 57 -21.21 3.78 3.91
N ILE A 58 -20.74 3.00 4.88
CA ILE A 58 -20.64 1.55 4.73
C ILE A 58 -21.89 0.93 5.36
N THR A 59 -22.70 0.29 4.51
CA THR A 59 -23.87 -0.48 4.93
C THR A 59 -23.50 -1.93 5.13
N ASP A 60 -23.35 -2.33 6.39
CA ASP A 60 -23.13 -3.72 6.79
C ASP A 60 -24.50 -4.43 6.90
N THR A 61 -24.65 -5.53 6.15
CA THR A 61 -25.87 -6.37 6.14
C THR A 61 -25.65 -7.59 7.01
N TRP A 62 -26.63 -7.93 7.84
CA TRP A 62 -26.60 -9.01 8.82
C TRP A 62 -27.70 -10.02 8.53
N GLU A 63 -27.31 -11.28 8.34
CA GLU A 63 -28.24 -12.38 8.13
C GLU A 63 -28.56 -13.09 9.44
N PRO A 64 -29.84 -13.45 9.68
CA PRO A 64 -30.25 -14.16 10.88
C PRO A 64 -29.85 -15.64 10.84
N LEU A 65 -29.47 -16.18 12.00
CA LEU A 65 -29.13 -17.59 12.18
C LEU A 65 -30.31 -18.47 12.62
N GLU A 66 -31.42 -17.87 13.03
CA GLU A 66 -32.64 -18.55 13.48
C GLU A 66 -33.79 -18.32 12.49
N GLU A 67 -34.49 -19.39 12.12
CA GLU A 67 -35.64 -19.33 11.22
C GLU A 67 -36.79 -18.51 11.85
N GLY A 68 -37.09 -17.35 11.25
CA GLY A 68 -38.15 -16.43 11.72
C GLY A 68 -37.68 -15.02 12.08
N LEU A 69 -36.38 -14.75 12.07
CA LEU A 69 -35.82 -13.40 12.21
C LEU A 69 -35.66 -12.71 10.85
N LEU A 70 -35.71 -11.37 10.83
CA LEU A 70 -35.51 -10.55 9.63
C LEU A 70 -34.05 -10.09 9.51
N PRO A 71 -33.53 -9.89 8.29
CA PRO A 71 -32.21 -9.32 8.09
C PRO A 71 -32.13 -7.89 8.62
N LEU A 72 -30.96 -7.54 9.16
CA LEU A 72 -30.70 -6.23 9.75
C LEU A 72 -29.64 -5.50 8.92
N GLU A 73 -29.85 -4.20 8.70
CA GLU A 73 -28.85 -3.33 8.08
C GLU A 73 -28.39 -2.26 9.08
N THR A 74 -27.08 -2.05 9.15
CA THR A 74 -26.50 -0.95 9.93
C THR A 74 -25.58 -0.15 9.03
N THR A 75 -25.78 1.18 9.03
CA THR A 75 -24.95 2.10 8.26
C THR A 75 -24.01 2.82 9.21
N ARG A 76 -22.72 2.79 8.90
CA ARG A 76 -21.68 3.53 9.63
C ARG A 76 -20.99 4.51 8.70
N HIS A 77 -20.79 5.73 9.21
CA HIS A 77 -19.96 6.75 8.55
C HIS A 77 -18.49 6.44 8.83
N VAL A 78 -17.73 6.13 7.80
CA VAL A 78 -16.30 5.79 7.93
C VAL A 78 -15.49 6.68 7.02
N SER A 79 -14.40 7.24 7.56
CA SER A 79 -13.39 7.90 6.74
C SER A 79 -12.46 6.86 6.10
N MET A 80 -12.45 6.86 4.78
CA MET A 80 -11.54 6.08 3.94
C MET A 80 -10.42 7.00 3.45
N ILE A 81 -9.18 6.54 3.54
CA ILE A 81 -8.04 7.21 2.93
C ILE A 81 -7.50 6.30 1.85
N THR A 82 -7.33 6.85 0.66
CA THR A 82 -6.73 6.18 -0.48
C THR A 82 -5.46 6.92 -0.86
N ILE A 83 -4.32 6.25 -0.72
CA ILE A 83 -3.02 6.77 -1.15
C ILE A 83 -2.63 6.03 -2.43
N THR A 84 -2.37 6.79 -3.48
CA THR A 84 -1.89 6.28 -4.76
C THR A 84 -0.45 6.73 -4.96
N LEU A 85 0.43 5.77 -5.24
CA LEU A 85 1.80 6.02 -5.65
C LEU A 85 2.00 5.56 -7.08
N SER A 86 2.71 6.36 -7.88
CA SER A 86 3.07 5.98 -9.24
C SER A 86 4.40 6.55 -9.67
N LYS A 87 5.13 5.84 -10.53
CA LYS A 87 6.29 6.41 -11.25
C LYS A 87 5.88 7.31 -12.41
N LYS A 88 4.63 7.23 -12.85
CA LYS A 88 4.08 8.11 -13.88
C LYS A 88 3.47 9.35 -13.21
N PRO A 89 3.46 10.51 -13.88
CA PRO A 89 2.80 11.70 -13.34
C PRO A 89 1.32 11.40 -13.07
N LEU A 90 0.90 11.64 -11.82
CA LEU A 90 -0.50 11.63 -11.41
C LEU A 90 -1.14 12.99 -11.70
N ASP A 91 -2.43 13.12 -11.41
CA ASP A 91 -3.15 14.39 -11.52
C ASP A 91 -2.57 15.44 -10.56
N THR A 92 -1.79 16.37 -11.10
CA THR A 92 -1.15 17.46 -10.37
C THR A 92 -2.12 18.53 -9.88
N SER A 93 -3.35 18.55 -10.41
CA SER A 93 -4.39 19.50 -9.97
C SER A 93 -5.12 19.02 -8.72
N SER A 94 -4.92 17.77 -8.31
CA SER A 94 -5.58 17.22 -7.12
C SER A 94 -5.05 17.88 -5.85
N PRO A 95 -5.90 18.26 -4.88
CA PRO A 95 -5.45 18.87 -3.62
C PRO A 95 -4.59 17.92 -2.78
N GLY A 96 -4.68 16.61 -3.03
CA GLY A 96 -3.90 15.57 -2.35
C GLY A 96 -2.59 15.22 -3.04
N TYR A 97 -2.25 15.87 -4.16
CA TYR A 97 -1.06 15.57 -4.93
C TYR A 97 0.21 16.10 -4.26
N GLN A 98 1.25 15.27 -4.28
CA GLN A 98 2.59 15.61 -3.79
C GLN A 98 3.64 15.18 -4.83
N PRO A 99 4.59 16.07 -5.19
CA PRO A 99 5.63 15.75 -6.15
C PRO A 99 6.65 14.75 -5.58
N PRO A 100 7.39 14.04 -6.45
CA PRO A 100 8.47 13.17 -6.01
C PRO A 100 9.55 13.89 -5.22
N ILE A 101 10.10 13.20 -4.23
CA ILE A 101 11.27 13.67 -3.47
C ILE A 101 12.49 13.79 -4.43
N PRO A 102 13.31 14.84 -4.32
CA PRO A 102 14.55 14.98 -5.09
C PRO A 102 15.47 13.77 -4.91
N ALA A 103 16.12 13.33 -5.98
CA ALA A 103 16.97 12.12 -5.97
C ALA A 103 18.13 12.19 -4.97
N GLU A 104 18.60 13.38 -4.60
CA GLU A 104 19.67 13.59 -3.62
C GLU A 104 19.27 13.19 -2.19
N GLU A 105 17.98 13.31 -1.84
CA GLU A 105 17.47 12.94 -0.52
C GLU A 105 17.06 11.46 -0.44
N VAL A 106 16.98 10.78 -1.59
CA VAL A 106 16.63 9.38 -1.69
C VAL A 106 17.87 8.56 -1.37
N LYS A 107 17.89 7.92 -0.21
CA LYS A 107 18.92 6.95 0.13
C LYS A 107 18.58 5.64 -0.58
N PRO A 108 19.43 5.12 -1.47
CA PRO A 108 19.16 3.85 -2.12
C PRO A 108 18.92 2.76 -1.07
N ALA A 109 17.88 1.96 -1.29
CA ALA A 109 17.61 0.83 -0.43
C ALA A 109 18.64 -0.26 -0.71
N PHE A 110 19.60 -0.40 0.20
CA PHE A 110 20.68 -1.40 0.20
C PHE A 110 21.69 -1.21 -0.92
N ASP A 111 22.83 -0.63 -0.56
CA ASP A 111 24.09 -0.96 -1.21
C ASP A 111 24.42 -2.39 -0.76
N TYR A 112 23.95 -3.41 -1.48
CA TYR A 112 24.73 -4.64 -1.48
C TYR A 112 26.04 -4.24 -2.15
N ASP A 113 27.09 -4.07 -1.35
CA ASP A 113 28.45 -4.00 -1.85
C ASP A 113 28.64 -5.19 -2.79
N HIS A 114 28.52 -4.94 -4.10
CA HIS A 114 28.80 -5.91 -5.14
C HIS A 114 30.31 -6.29 -5.13
N GLU A 115 31.08 -5.71 -4.22
CA GLU A 115 32.47 -5.99 -3.95
C GLU A 115 32.70 -7.32 -3.20
N GLY A 116 31.70 -7.83 -2.49
CA GLY A 116 31.79 -9.14 -1.82
C GLY A 116 31.69 -10.35 -2.76
N ALA A 117 31.05 -10.19 -3.93
CA ALA A 117 30.90 -11.27 -4.91
C ALA A 117 32.20 -11.50 -5.70
N THR A 118 32.97 -10.45 -5.95
CA THR A 118 34.23 -10.52 -6.71
C THR A 118 35.31 -11.28 -5.93
N LEU A 119 35.42 -11.07 -4.61
CA LEU A 119 36.37 -11.80 -3.76
C LEU A 119 36.08 -13.30 -3.67
N ILE A 120 34.81 -13.71 -3.63
CA ILE A 120 34.42 -15.13 -3.61
C ILE A 120 34.74 -15.79 -4.95
N ILE A 121 34.53 -15.09 -6.08
CA ILE A 121 34.90 -15.59 -7.41
C ILE A 121 36.42 -15.72 -7.55
N PHE A 122 37.21 -14.76 -7.06
CA PHE A 122 38.67 -14.85 -7.09
C PHE A 122 39.21 -15.98 -6.22
N ILE A 123 38.66 -16.20 -5.02
CA ILE A 123 39.08 -17.27 -4.11
C ILE A 123 38.71 -18.65 -4.67
N LEU A 124 37.51 -18.82 -5.24
CA LEU A 124 37.10 -20.08 -5.88
C LEU A 124 37.88 -20.35 -7.18
N CYS A 125 38.25 -19.31 -7.93
CA CYS A 125 39.06 -19.45 -9.14
C CYS A 125 40.52 -19.79 -8.81
N TYR A 126 41.14 -19.16 -7.80
CA TYR A 126 42.51 -19.50 -7.37
C TYR A 126 42.63 -20.91 -6.80
N CYS A 127 41.62 -21.37 -6.05
CA CYS A 127 41.59 -22.73 -5.50
C CYS A 127 41.44 -23.81 -6.59
N CYS A 128 40.82 -23.49 -7.73
CA CYS A 128 40.66 -24.40 -8.87
C CYS A 128 41.91 -24.43 -9.79
N LEU A 129 42.75 -23.39 -9.76
CA LEU A 129 43.98 -23.28 -10.55
C LEU A 129 45.24 -23.79 -9.81
N THR A 130 45.13 -24.20 -8.54
CA THR A 130 46.25 -24.68 -7.71
C THR A 130 46.13 -26.13 -7.23
N ILE A 131 45.20 -26.91 -7.81
CA ILE A 131 45.08 -28.37 -7.64
C ILE A 131 45.34 -29.06 -8.98
#